data_AF-A0A9D2IFP0-F1
#
_entry.id   AF-A0A9D2IFP0-F1
#
_cell.length_a   1.000
_cell.length_b   1.000
_cell.length_c   1.000
_cell.angle_alpha   90.00
_cell.angle_beta   90.00
_cell.angle_gamma   90.00
#
_symmetry.space_group_name_H-M   'P 1'
#
loop_
_entity.id
_entity.type
_entity.pdbx_description
1 polymer ?
#
loop_
_entity_poly.entity_id
_entity_poly.type
_entity_poly.pdbx_seq_one_letter_code
_entity_poly.pdbx_strand_id
1 'polypeptide(L)'
;MKMKRNLVKNLCVLSLCAGMIGAAGCGTQTAGSVSEESSNMSGEYQEPAGNQELSGNLESSGDQKDSTAPETSEEQKTPEVQETQDENIFAKLPSQFTFSSGAGAWATTFELSPDGTFTGQYQDSDMGDAGPGYENGTVYISQFSGKFTEPQKVDDYSYTMKLDHLDVQGTAGEEYIEDNVRYIYSEAYGFDDADTFMIYLPGCPLKDLPEEFLSWTFIDRETCQTMPDGMYGIYNQGGQEGFIGMDDNGQ
;
A
#
# COMPACT_ATOMS: atom_id res chain seq x y z
N MET A 1 18.68 -27.42 -33.11
CA MET A 1 17.65 -26.35 -33.10
C MET A 1 17.92 -25.45 -31.89
N LYS A 2 18.38 -24.21 -32.10
CA LYS A 2 18.48 -23.20 -31.04
C LYS A 2 17.27 -22.26 -31.20
N MET A 3 16.39 -22.22 -30.21
CA MET A 3 15.32 -21.22 -30.15
C MET A 3 15.95 -19.86 -29.83
N LYS A 4 15.67 -18.87 -30.69
CA LYS A 4 15.93 -17.45 -30.39
C LYS A 4 14.76 -16.96 -29.53
N ARG A 5 15.04 -16.50 -28.32
CA ARG A 5 14.10 -15.75 -27.50
C ARG A 5 14.07 -14.32 -28.04
N ASN A 6 12.92 -13.90 -28.56
CA ASN A 6 12.69 -12.51 -28.96
C ASN A 6 12.31 -11.71 -27.72
N LEU A 7 13.18 -10.79 -27.33
CA LEU A 7 12.93 -9.81 -26.28
C LEU A 7 12.03 -8.71 -26.85
N VAL A 8 10.78 -8.64 -26.41
CA VAL A 8 9.88 -7.52 -26.73
C VAL A 8 10.23 -6.38 -25.78
N LYS A 9 10.91 -5.36 -26.29
CA LYS A 9 11.15 -4.11 -25.56
C LYS A 9 9.89 -3.25 -25.67
N ASN A 10 9.02 -3.29 -24.67
CA ASN A 10 7.97 -2.28 -24.52
C ASN A 10 8.57 -1.08 -23.80
N LEU A 11 8.90 -0.06 -24.58
CA LEU A 11 9.36 1.24 -24.10
C LEU A 11 8.12 2.09 -23.81
N CYS A 12 7.67 2.12 -22.56
CA CYS A 12 6.71 3.12 -22.09
C CYS A 12 7.49 4.40 -21.74
N VAL A 13 7.47 5.37 -22.65
CA VAL A 13 7.96 6.72 -22.39
C VAL A 13 6.86 7.47 -21.63
N LEU A 14 7.09 7.77 -20.35
CA LEU A 14 6.26 8.70 -19.59
C LEU A 14 7.02 10.00 -19.36
N SER A 15 6.41 11.08 -19.85
CA SER A 15 6.92 12.44 -19.90
C SER A 15 6.97 13.07 -18.51
N LEU A 16 8.17 13.35 -18.00
CA LEU A 16 8.38 14.21 -16.83
C LEU A 16 8.08 15.67 -17.19
N CYS A 17 6.99 16.22 -16.66
CA CYS A 17 6.78 17.66 -16.60
C CYS A 17 7.70 18.27 -15.54
N ALA A 18 8.87 18.76 -15.95
CA ALA A 18 9.74 19.55 -15.10
C ALA A 18 9.08 20.90 -14.77
N GLY A 19 8.64 21.07 -13.53
CA GLY A 19 8.21 22.35 -12.99
C GLY A 19 9.40 23.30 -12.87
N MET A 20 9.43 24.34 -13.70
CA MET A 20 10.36 25.47 -13.58
C MET A 20 10.07 26.24 -12.28
N ILE A 21 10.99 26.19 -11.31
CA ILE A 21 11.05 27.20 -10.25
C ILE A 21 12.08 28.25 -10.65
N GLY A 22 11.57 29.46 -10.89
CA GLY A 22 12.34 30.63 -11.27
C GLY A 22 13.29 31.09 -10.18
N ALA A 23 14.51 31.43 -10.60
CA ALA A 23 15.49 32.12 -9.80
C ALA A 23 15.08 33.58 -9.54
N ALA A 24 15.05 33.98 -8.27
CA ALA A 24 15.23 35.37 -7.87
C ALA A 24 15.72 35.43 -6.42
N GLY A 25 16.80 36.17 -6.17
CA GLY A 25 17.01 36.83 -4.88
C GLY A 25 18.35 36.57 -4.18
N CYS A 26 19.37 37.31 -4.62
CA CYS A 26 20.63 37.55 -3.93
C CYS A 26 20.42 38.16 -2.53
N GLY A 27 21.23 37.73 -1.55
CA GLY A 27 21.30 38.34 -0.21
C GLY A 27 22.45 37.79 0.62
N THR A 28 23.63 38.40 0.48
CA THR A 28 24.80 38.18 1.31
C THR A 28 24.56 38.66 2.75
N GLN A 29 25.02 37.88 3.74
CA GLN A 29 25.68 38.39 4.96
C GLN A 29 26.32 37.26 5.78
N THR A 30 27.24 37.70 6.64
CA THR A 30 28.53 37.07 6.97
C THR A 30 28.53 36.42 8.36
N ALA A 31 29.39 35.41 8.51
CA ALA A 31 30.11 34.99 9.73
C ALA A 31 29.34 34.38 10.91
N GLY A 32 29.74 33.14 11.25
CA GLY A 32 29.41 32.48 12.51
C GLY A 32 30.00 31.07 12.59
N SER A 33 31.30 30.97 12.82
CA SER A 33 32.01 29.72 13.13
C SER A 33 31.74 29.31 14.58
N VAL A 34 31.12 28.14 14.84
CA VAL A 34 31.25 27.43 16.13
C VAL A 34 31.08 25.91 15.92
N SER A 35 32.17 25.21 16.26
CA SER A 35 32.39 23.81 16.68
C SER A 35 31.43 22.67 16.29
N GLU A 36 32.06 21.66 15.68
CA GLU A 36 31.72 20.24 15.80
C GLU A 36 31.66 19.81 17.28
N GLU A 37 30.60 19.11 17.66
CA GLU A 37 30.65 18.18 18.80
C GLU A 37 29.81 16.95 18.46
N SER A 38 30.53 15.87 18.16
CA SER A 38 30.02 14.51 18.03
C SER A 38 29.63 13.98 19.41
N SER A 39 28.42 13.45 19.55
CA SER A 39 28.13 12.49 20.61
C SER A 39 27.31 11.33 20.05
N ASN A 40 27.99 10.19 19.90
CA ASN A 40 27.40 8.89 19.63
C ASN A 40 26.56 8.45 20.84
N MET A 41 25.29 8.16 20.60
CA MET A 41 24.40 7.52 21.57
C MET A 41 24.54 6.00 21.41
N SER A 42 25.10 5.35 22.42
CA SER A 42 25.03 3.89 22.58
C SER A 42 23.96 3.61 23.63
N GLY A 43 22.86 2.99 23.20
CA GLY A 43 21.72 2.63 24.04
C GLY A 43 21.33 1.20 23.74
N GLU A 44 21.76 0.32 24.64
CA GLU A 44 21.51 -1.12 24.72
C GLU A 44 20.01 -1.38 24.96
N TYR A 45 19.35 -2.17 24.10
CA TYR A 45 17.98 -2.63 24.35
C TYR A 45 18.00 -3.94 25.13
N GLN A 46 17.47 -3.89 26.36
CA GLN A 46 17.12 -5.07 27.17
C GLN A 46 15.62 -5.37 27.02
N GLU A 47 15.29 -6.65 26.82
CA GLU A 47 13.93 -7.18 26.91
C GLU A 47 13.29 -7.00 28.30
N PRO A 48 11.96 -7.15 28.39
CA PRO A 48 11.47 -8.19 29.30
C PRO A 48 10.32 -9.05 28.75
N ALA A 49 10.42 -10.34 29.07
CA ALA A 49 9.35 -11.32 29.10
C ALA A 49 8.38 -11.09 30.28
N GLY A 50 7.14 -11.60 30.19
CA GLY A 50 6.29 -11.80 31.37
C GLY A 50 4.77 -11.82 31.12
N ASN A 51 4.25 -13.04 30.98
CA ASN A 51 2.87 -13.45 30.68
C ASN A 51 1.88 -13.18 31.84
N GLN A 52 0.57 -13.07 31.55
CA GLN A 52 -0.50 -13.68 32.39
C GLN A 52 -1.75 -14.06 31.56
N GLU A 53 -2.06 -15.36 31.55
CA GLU A 53 -3.36 -15.96 31.18
C GLU A 53 -4.33 -15.97 32.38
N LEU A 54 -5.61 -15.69 32.13
CA LEU A 54 -6.81 -16.14 32.86
C LEU A 54 -7.99 -15.81 31.92
N SER A 55 -9.03 -16.60 31.69
CA SER A 55 -9.55 -17.79 32.35
C SER A 55 -10.61 -18.41 31.44
N GLY A 56 -10.72 -19.73 31.40
CA GLY A 56 -11.87 -20.42 30.82
C GLY A 56 -13.14 -20.28 31.67
N ASN A 57 -14.28 -20.57 31.05
CA ASN A 57 -15.32 -21.43 31.64
C ASN A 57 -16.32 -21.86 30.56
N LEU A 58 -16.30 -23.17 30.26
CA LEU A 58 -17.38 -23.93 29.66
C LEU A 58 -18.19 -24.53 30.81
N GLU A 59 -19.48 -24.21 30.90
CA GLU A 59 -20.44 -25.02 31.66
C GLU A 59 -21.65 -25.31 30.78
N SER A 60 -21.92 -26.61 30.67
CA SER A 60 -23.08 -27.24 30.04
C SER A 60 -23.91 -27.89 31.15
N SER A 61 -25.24 -27.75 31.06
CA SER A 61 -26.33 -28.64 31.53
C SER A 61 -27.62 -27.82 31.40
N GLY A 62 -28.70 -28.22 30.72
CA GLY A 62 -29.33 -29.53 30.58
C GLY A 62 -30.62 -29.52 31.42
N ASP A 63 -31.80 -29.37 30.80
CA ASP A 63 -32.93 -30.33 30.90
C ASP A 63 -34.25 -29.85 30.26
N GLN A 64 -35.00 -30.84 29.79
CA GLN A 64 -36.21 -30.80 28.95
C GLN A 64 -37.49 -30.45 29.72
N LYS A 65 -38.59 -30.11 29.00
CA LYS A 65 -39.80 -30.97 28.86
C LYS A 65 -41.04 -30.23 28.28
N ASP A 66 -41.52 -30.75 27.14
CA ASP A 66 -42.93 -31.07 26.76
C ASP A 66 -44.02 -29.98 26.95
N SER A 67 -44.67 -29.51 25.88
CA SER A 67 -45.90 -30.12 25.33
C SER A 67 -46.72 -29.21 24.39
N THR A 68 -47.12 -29.80 23.27
CA THR A 68 -48.40 -29.67 22.54
C THR A 68 -48.83 -28.31 21.90
N ALA A 69 -49.03 -28.38 20.58
CA ALA A 69 -49.55 -27.35 19.67
C ALA A 69 -51.02 -26.93 19.96
N PRO A 70 -51.48 -25.82 19.35
CA PRO A 70 -52.29 -26.01 18.15
C PRO A 70 -51.89 -25.12 16.97
N GLU A 71 -52.26 -25.60 15.78
CA GLU A 71 -52.06 -25.00 14.47
C GLU A 71 -52.65 -23.59 14.36
N THR A 72 -51.88 -22.67 13.78
CA THR A 72 -52.42 -21.54 13.02
C THR A 72 -51.51 -21.32 11.83
N SER A 73 -52.12 -21.37 10.66
CA SER A 73 -51.56 -21.13 9.34
C SER A 73 -50.92 -19.75 9.24
N GLU A 74 -49.60 -19.69 9.07
CA GLU A 74 -48.92 -18.52 8.55
C GLU A 74 -48.07 -18.92 7.35
N GLU A 75 -48.33 -18.21 6.27
CA GLU A 75 -47.76 -18.32 4.94
C GLU A 75 -46.24 -18.13 5.05
N GLN A 76 -45.49 -19.21 4.78
CA GLN A 76 -44.04 -19.20 4.77
C GLN A 76 -43.55 -18.30 3.62
N LYS A 77 -43.40 -17.00 3.89
CA LYS A 77 -42.58 -16.12 3.07
C LYS A 77 -41.14 -16.56 3.31
N THR A 78 -40.64 -17.41 2.42
CA THR A 78 -39.21 -17.65 2.23
C THR A 78 -38.50 -16.30 2.35
N PRO A 79 -37.49 -16.14 3.22
CA PRO A 79 -36.66 -14.96 3.13
C PRO A 79 -36.04 -15.03 1.74
N GLU A 80 -36.44 -14.09 0.88
CA GLU A 80 -35.75 -13.78 -0.34
C GLU A 80 -34.35 -13.39 0.12
N VAL A 81 -33.43 -14.36 0.06
CA VAL A 81 -32.01 -14.08 0.06
C VAL A 81 -31.84 -13.24 -1.19
N GLN A 82 -31.82 -11.93 -1.00
CA GLN A 82 -31.29 -11.03 -2.00
C GLN A 82 -29.84 -11.46 -2.14
N GLU A 83 -29.56 -12.32 -3.11
CA GLU A 83 -28.23 -12.42 -3.66
C GLU A 83 -27.93 -11.02 -4.20
N THR A 84 -27.25 -10.24 -3.37
CA THR A 84 -26.50 -9.09 -3.83
C THR A 84 -25.62 -9.63 -4.93
N GLN A 85 -25.89 -9.25 -6.18
CA GLN A 85 -24.98 -9.51 -7.28
C GLN A 85 -23.58 -9.19 -6.77
N ASP A 86 -22.64 -10.14 -6.84
CA ASP A 86 -21.25 -9.94 -6.46
C ASP A 86 -20.72 -8.73 -7.26
N GLU A 87 -20.82 -7.55 -6.66
CA GLU A 87 -20.36 -6.32 -7.29
C GLU A 87 -18.85 -6.40 -7.25
N ASN A 88 -18.24 -6.52 -8.43
CA ASN A 88 -16.80 -6.49 -8.59
C ASN A 88 -16.24 -5.21 -7.95
N ILE A 89 -15.63 -5.36 -6.77
CA ILE A 89 -15.15 -4.23 -6.00
C ILE A 89 -13.97 -3.54 -6.69
N PHE A 90 -13.11 -4.28 -7.41
CA PHE A 90 -12.00 -3.68 -8.17
C PHE A 90 -12.50 -2.70 -9.22
N ALA A 91 -13.65 -2.96 -9.84
CA ALA A 91 -14.26 -2.04 -10.80
C ALA A 91 -14.76 -0.72 -10.18
N LYS A 92 -14.85 -0.64 -8.84
CA LYS A 92 -15.27 0.55 -8.09
C LYS A 92 -14.10 1.31 -7.47
N LEU A 93 -12.91 0.72 -7.43
CA LEU A 93 -11.72 1.36 -6.90
C LEU A 93 -11.10 2.33 -7.91
N PRO A 94 -10.32 3.31 -7.44
CA PRO A 94 -9.40 4.06 -8.28
C PRO A 94 -8.51 3.13 -9.10
N SER A 95 -8.19 3.54 -10.33
CA SER A 95 -7.27 2.77 -11.17
C SER A 95 -5.83 2.84 -10.68
N GLN A 96 -5.44 3.85 -9.90
CA GLN A 96 -4.07 4.05 -9.46
C GLN A 96 -3.99 4.17 -7.93
N PHE A 97 -2.98 3.53 -7.36
CA PHE A 97 -2.66 3.56 -5.94
C PHE A 97 -1.20 3.94 -5.73
N THR A 98 -0.93 4.80 -4.74
CA THR A 98 0.42 5.29 -4.43
C THR A 98 0.76 5.09 -2.96
N PHE A 99 1.96 4.57 -2.70
CA PHE A 99 2.63 4.46 -1.41
C PHE A 99 3.90 5.30 -1.48
N SER A 100 4.10 6.27 -0.57
CA SER A 100 5.23 7.19 -0.66
C SER A 100 5.61 7.79 0.69
N SER A 101 6.79 8.40 0.75
CA SER A 101 7.25 9.19 1.90
C SER A 101 6.62 10.58 2.01
N GLY A 102 5.69 10.97 1.11
CA GLY A 102 4.99 12.26 1.13
C GLY A 102 5.82 13.48 0.70
N ALA A 103 7.14 13.46 0.92
CA ALA A 103 8.07 14.51 0.47
C ALA A 103 8.63 14.31 -0.94
N GLY A 104 8.27 13.19 -1.60
CA GLY A 104 8.66 12.91 -2.99
C GLY A 104 10.08 12.38 -3.19
N ALA A 105 10.74 11.88 -2.14
CA ALA A 105 12.04 11.21 -2.29
C ALA A 105 11.89 9.87 -3.03
N TRP A 106 10.84 9.12 -2.69
CA TRP A 106 10.50 7.85 -3.30
C TRP A 106 8.99 7.62 -3.32
N ALA A 107 8.55 6.77 -4.25
CA ALA A 107 7.18 6.28 -4.30
C ALA A 107 7.11 4.91 -4.98
N THR A 108 6.16 4.10 -4.54
CA THR A 108 5.62 2.95 -5.27
C THR A 108 4.24 3.30 -5.78
N THR A 109 4.01 3.15 -7.08
CA THR A 109 2.70 3.36 -7.69
C THR A 109 2.34 2.14 -8.52
N PHE A 110 1.08 1.69 -8.43
CA PHE A 110 0.58 0.65 -9.31
C PHE A 110 -0.80 1.02 -9.88
N GLU A 111 -1.08 0.49 -11.07
CA GLU A 111 -2.35 0.58 -11.75
C GLU A 111 -3.10 -0.75 -11.62
N LEU A 112 -4.32 -0.70 -11.07
CA LEU A 112 -5.19 -1.84 -10.81
C LEU A 112 -6.27 -1.94 -11.88
N SER A 113 -6.39 -3.14 -12.46
CA SER A 113 -7.45 -3.48 -13.41
C SER A 113 -8.67 -4.10 -12.71
N PRO A 114 -9.88 -4.01 -13.30
CA PRO A 114 -11.09 -4.59 -12.73
C PRO A 114 -11.05 -6.12 -12.52
N ASP A 115 -10.11 -6.84 -13.13
CA ASP A 115 -9.96 -8.29 -12.96
C ASP A 115 -8.91 -8.69 -11.89
N GLY A 116 -8.43 -7.70 -11.13
CA GLY A 116 -7.43 -7.84 -10.07
C GLY A 116 -5.98 -7.87 -10.56
N THR A 117 -5.74 -7.78 -11.87
CA THR A 117 -4.37 -7.66 -12.40
C THR A 117 -3.84 -6.25 -12.20
N PHE A 118 -2.52 -6.11 -12.03
CA PHE A 118 -1.89 -4.80 -11.88
C PHE A 118 -0.50 -4.74 -12.49
N THR A 119 -0.07 -3.52 -12.79
CA THR A 119 1.31 -3.18 -13.12
C THR A 119 1.77 -2.02 -12.27
N GLY A 120 2.99 -2.04 -11.78
CA GLY A 120 3.51 -0.98 -10.94
C GLY A 120 4.99 -0.74 -11.08
N GLN A 121 5.42 0.33 -10.44
CA GLN A 121 6.80 0.76 -10.38
C GLN A 121 7.12 1.34 -9.00
N TYR A 122 8.34 1.09 -8.55
CA TYR A 122 8.96 1.81 -7.45
C TYR A 122 10.10 2.66 -8.00
N GLN A 123 10.26 3.86 -7.45
CA GLN A 123 11.38 4.74 -7.74
C GLN A 123 11.84 5.48 -6.48
N ASP A 124 13.14 5.50 -6.24
CA ASP A 124 13.81 6.34 -5.24
C ASP A 124 15.00 7.06 -5.87
N SER A 125 15.08 8.38 -5.69
CA SER A 125 16.05 9.24 -6.34
C SER A 125 17.07 9.78 -5.36
N ASP A 126 18.26 9.18 -5.34
CA ASP A 126 19.43 9.70 -4.63
C ASP A 126 20.31 10.51 -5.59
N MET A 127 19.91 11.77 -5.81
CA MET A 127 20.62 12.70 -6.67
C MET A 127 21.97 13.16 -6.07
N GLY A 128 22.23 12.86 -4.79
CA GLY A 128 23.49 13.13 -4.13
C GLY A 128 24.55 12.05 -4.39
N ASP A 129 24.12 10.81 -4.61
CA ASP A 129 24.97 9.69 -4.99
C ASP A 129 25.33 9.73 -6.48
N ALA A 130 26.30 10.59 -6.82
CA ALA A 130 26.82 10.82 -8.16
C ALA A 130 28.30 10.44 -8.28
N GLY A 131 28.73 10.04 -9.48
CA GLY A 131 30.11 9.65 -9.76
C GLY A 131 30.48 9.77 -11.24
N PRO A 132 31.74 9.45 -11.61
CA PRO A 132 32.19 9.54 -12.99
C PRO A 132 31.33 8.69 -13.93
N GLY A 133 30.71 9.32 -14.93
CA GLY A 133 29.80 8.68 -15.87
C GLY A 133 28.34 8.61 -15.43
N TYR A 134 28.02 9.04 -14.20
CA TYR A 134 26.65 9.21 -13.71
C TYR A 134 26.54 10.49 -12.85
N GLU A 135 26.93 11.62 -13.43
CA GLU A 135 26.99 12.91 -12.74
C GLU A 135 25.61 13.43 -12.30
N ASN A 136 24.53 12.88 -12.87
CA ASN A 136 23.16 13.24 -12.52
C ASN A 136 22.58 12.38 -11.37
N GLY A 137 23.40 11.58 -10.69
CA GLY A 137 23.01 10.85 -9.50
C GLY A 137 22.58 9.40 -9.74
N THR A 138 21.95 8.81 -8.72
CA THR A 138 21.52 7.41 -8.70
C THR A 138 20.01 7.31 -8.49
N VAL A 139 19.37 6.37 -9.19
CA VAL A 139 17.95 6.08 -9.05
C VAL A 139 17.76 4.58 -8.83
N TYR A 140 17.10 4.22 -7.73
CA TYR A 140 16.66 2.86 -7.48
C TYR A 140 15.31 2.64 -8.14
N ILE A 141 15.16 1.54 -8.88
CA ILE A 141 13.95 1.25 -9.65
C ILE A 141 13.49 -0.18 -9.44
N SER A 142 12.17 -0.37 -9.41
CA SER A 142 11.55 -1.67 -9.61
C SER A 142 10.39 -1.52 -10.57
N GLN A 143 10.22 -2.48 -11.47
CA GLN A 143 9.05 -2.57 -12.35
C GLN A 143 8.44 -3.94 -12.16
N PHE A 144 7.15 -4.00 -11.90
CA PHE A 144 6.50 -5.25 -11.53
C PHE A 144 5.09 -5.35 -12.11
N SER A 145 4.60 -6.58 -12.19
CA SER A 145 3.22 -6.90 -12.51
C SER A 145 2.74 -8.02 -11.61
N GLY A 146 1.45 -8.14 -11.41
CA GLY A 146 0.91 -9.21 -10.59
C GLY A 146 -0.59 -9.31 -10.67
N LYS A 147 -1.14 -10.11 -9.76
CA LYS A 147 -2.58 -10.29 -9.61
C LYS A 147 -2.95 -10.49 -8.16
N PHE A 148 -4.03 -9.85 -7.75
CA PHE A 148 -4.73 -10.16 -6.50
C PHE A 148 -5.82 -11.21 -6.72
N THR A 149 -6.14 -11.98 -5.68
CA THR A 149 -7.32 -12.83 -5.66
C THR A 149 -8.60 -12.00 -5.58
N GLU A 150 -9.75 -12.63 -5.85
CA GLU A 150 -11.06 -12.02 -5.66
C GLU A 150 -11.25 -11.54 -4.20
N PRO A 151 -11.55 -10.25 -3.96
CA PRO A 151 -11.70 -9.73 -2.61
C PRO A 151 -12.92 -10.31 -1.90
N GLN A 152 -12.77 -10.57 -0.61
CA GLN A 152 -13.83 -11.05 0.26
C GLN A 152 -14.27 -9.91 1.18
N LYS A 153 -15.57 -9.61 1.23
CA LYS A 153 -16.10 -8.58 2.12
C LYS A 153 -15.88 -8.98 3.59
N VAL A 154 -15.29 -8.09 4.38
CA VAL A 154 -15.06 -8.28 5.82
C VAL A 154 -16.15 -7.55 6.62
N ASP A 155 -16.39 -6.29 6.27
CA ASP A 155 -17.45 -5.45 6.82
C ASP A 155 -17.92 -4.42 5.78
N ASP A 156 -18.71 -3.43 6.18
CA ASP A 156 -19.28 -2.44 5.27
C ASP A 156 -18.25 -1.51 4.62
N TYR A 157 -17.05 -1.39 5.19
CA TYR A 157 -15.98 -0.50 4.74
C TYR A 157 -14.70 -1.23 4.36
N SER A 158 -14.63 -2.55 4.53
CA SER A 158 -13.40 -3.29 4.28
C SER A 158 -13.58 -4.62 3.56
N TYR A 159 -12.58 -4.95 2.74
CA TYR A 159 -12.43 -6.23 2.06
C TYR A 159 -11.04 -6.77 2.31
N THR A 160 -10.87 -8.09 2.22
CA THR A 160 -9.57 -8.76 2.26
C THR A 160 -9.29 -9.48 0.96
N MET A 161 -8.05 -9.48 0.53
CA MET A 161 -7.58 -10.21 -0.66
C MET A 161 -6.18 -10.76 -0.42
N LYS A 162 -5.76 -11.71 -1.24
CA LYS A 162 -4.39 -12.23 -1.26
C LYS A 162 -3.66 -11.80 -2.52
N LEU A 163 -2.34 -11.71 -2.44
CA LEU A 163 -1.49 -11.66 -3.61
C LEU A 163 -1.39 -13.08 -4.21
N ASP A 164 -1.86 -13.24 -5.45
CA ASP A 164 -1.78 -14.52 -6.17
C ASP A 164 -0.37 -14.73 -6.74
N HIS A 165 0.15 -13.73 -7.45
CA HIS A 165 1.53 -13.73 -7.92
C HIS A 165 2.05 -12.32 -8.14
N LEU A 166 3.37 -12.19 -8.10
CA LEU A 166 4.13 -10.98 -8.40
C LEU A 166 5.33 -11.35 -9.27
N ASP A 167 5.43 -10.69 -10.41
CA ASP A 167 6.55 -10.78 -11.34
C ASP A 167 7.32 -9.45 -11.31
N VAL A 168 8.57 -9.50 -10.87
CA VAL A 168 9.47 -8.33 -10.81
C VAL A 168 10.46 -8.40 -11.96
N GLN A 169 10.67 -7.27 -12.65
CA GLN A 169 11.64 -7.16 -13.73
C GLN A 169 13.04 -6.85 -13.19
N GLY A 170 14.04 -7.44 -13.86
CA GLY A 170 15.45 -7.28 -13.47
C GLY A 170 15.81 -8.13 -12.25
N THR A 171 17.08 -8.07 -11.86
CA THR A 171 17.57 -8.70 -10.64
C THR A 171 18.02 -7.59 -9.69
N ALA A 172 17.57 -7.62 -8.44
CA ALA A 172 17.98 -6.62 -7.46
C ALA A 172 19.52 -6.49 -7.37
N GLY A 173 20.01 -5.25 -7.39
CA GLY A 173 21.44 -4.91 -7.41
C GLY A 173 22.08 -4.87 -8.80
N GLU A 174 21.42 -5.32 -9.86
CA GLU A 174 21.89 -5.06 -11.23
C GLU A 174 21.80 -3.55 -11.53
N GLU A 175 22.85 -3.01 -12.13
CA GLU A 175 22.94 -1.58 -12.44
C GLU A 175 23.19 -1.32 -13.92
N TYR A 176 22.72 -0.17 -14.40
CA TYR A 176 23.06 0.35 -15.71
C TYR A 176 23.14 1.87 -15.67
N ILE A 177 23.82 2.46 -16.66
CA ILE A 177 23.92 3.90 -16.81
C ILE A 177 23.20 4.31 -18.10
N GLU A 178 22.30 5.28 -17.98
CA GLU A 178 21.58 5.90 -19.09
C GLU A 178 21.46 7.40 -18.81
N ASP A 179 21.73 8.24 -19.82
CA ASP A 179 21.65 9.72 -19.72
C ASP A 179 22.40 10.35 -18.52
N ASN A 180 23.57 9.80 -18.16
CA ASN A 180 24.39 10.17 -17.00
C ASN A 180 23.69 9.98 -15.64
N VAL A 181 22.70 9.09 -15.57
CA VAL A 181 22.08 8.60 -14.33
C VAL A 181 22.45 7.13 -14.16
N ARG A 182 22.80 6.72 -12.94
CA ARG A 182 22.95 5.31 -12.59
C ARG A 182 21.61 4.77 -12.10
N TYR A 183 21.09 3.76 -12.77
CA TYR A 183 19.90 3.04 -12.35
C TYR A 183 20.30 1.74 -11.66
N ILE A 184 19.69 1.44 -10.52
CA ILE A 184 19.91 0.20 -9.77
C ILE A 184 18.56 -0.50 -9.61
N TYR A 185 18.45 -1.73 -10.09
CA TYR A 185 17.25 -2.54 -9.85
C TYR A 185 17.12 -2.86 -8.35
N SER A 186 15.91 -2.69 -7.81
CA SER A 186 15.56 -2.99 -6.42
C SER A 186 14.37 -3.94 -6.35
N GLU A 187 14.11 -4.44 -5.14
CA GLU A 187 12.85 -5.09 -4.83
C GLU A 187 11.67 -4.12 -4.99
N ALA A 188 10.46 -4.66 -5.15
CA ALA A 188 9.22 -3.90 -5.26
C ALA A 188 8.74 -3.46 -3.87
N TYR A 189 9.27 -2.35 -3.36
CA TYR A 189 8.94 -1.86 -2.03
C TYR A 189 7.43 -1.58 -1.87
N GLY A 190 6.84 -2.03 -0.76
CA GLY A 190 5.39 -2.07 -0.55
C GLY A 190 4.72 -3.37 -1.00
N PHE A 191 5.48 -4.27 -1.62
CA PHE A 191 5.09 -5.66 -1.89
C PHE A 191 6.06 -6.66 -1.22
N ASP A 192 6.85 -6.21 -0.26
CA ASP A 192 7.65 -7.04 0.63
C ASP A 192 6.78 -7.70 1.71
N ASP A 193 7.13 -8.93 2.07
CA ASP A 193 6.31 -9.80 2.94
C ASP A 193 4.81 -9.84 2.55
N ALA A 194 4.53 -9.73 1.25
CA ALA A 194 3.19 -9.58 0.74
C ALA A 194 2.48 -10.92 0.57
N ASP A 195 1.50 -11.19 1.44
CA ASP A 195 0.53 -12.28 1.27
C ASP A 195 -0.90 -11.73 1.30
N THR A 196 -1.29 -11.08 2.40
CA THR A 196 -2.67 -10.60 2.62
C THR A 196 -2.74 -9.08 2.58
N PHE A 197 -3.71 -8.58 1.83
CA PHE A 197 -4.00 -7.16 1.69
C PHE A 197 -5.41 -6.84 2.19
N MET A 198 -5.55 -5.66 2.78
CA MET A 198 -6.85 -5.07 3.14
C MET A 198 -7.18 -3.95 2.16
N ILE A 199 -8.43 -3.89 1.70
CA ILE A 199 -9.00 -2.74 1.00
C ILE A 199 -9.84 -1.97 2.01
N TYR A 200 -9.64 -0.66 2.10
CA TYR A 200 -10.42 0.25 2.93
C TYR A 200 -11.17 1.26 2.04
N LEU A 201 -12.47 1.36 2.25
CA LEU A 201 -13.35 2.26 1.50
C LEU A 201 -13.53 3.61 2.22
N PRO A 202 -13.93 4.66 1.48
CA PRO A 202 -14.39 5.91 2.07
C PRO A 202 -15.41 5.69 3.19
N GLY A 203 -15.31 6.49 4.24
CA GLY A 203 -16.17 6.39 5.43
C GLY A 203 -15.71 5.39 6.49
N CYS A 204 -14.68 4.58 6.23
CA CYS A 204 -14.11 3.69 7.25
C CYS A 204 -13.65 4.48 8.48
N PRO A 205 -14.08 4.15 9.72
CA PRO A 205 -13.62 4.87 10.91
C PRO A 205 -12.10 4.73 11.11
N LEU A 206 -11.39 5.84 11.25
CA LEU A 206 -9.92 5.82 11.35
C LEU A 206 -9.43 5.07 12.58
N LYS A 207 -10.21 5.08 13.66
CA LYS A 207 -9.91 4.34 14.90
C LYS A 207 -9.90 2.81 14.73
N ASP A 208 -10.52 2.30 13.66
CA ASP A 208 -10.62 0.88 13.38
C ASP A 208 -9.54 0.43 12.36
N LEU A 209 -8.73 1.38 11.85
CA LEU A 209 -7.63 1.13 10.92
C LEU A 209 -6.30 0.91 11.66
N PRO A 210 -5.39 0.08 11.12
CA PRO A 210 -4.05 -0.09 11.67
C PRO A 210 -3.28 1.24 11.71
N GLU A 211 -2.55 1.48 12.80
CA GLU A 211 -1.73 2.70 12.95
C GLU A 211 -0.68 2.83 11.85
N GLU A 212 -0.05 1.72 11.46
CA GLU A 212 0.95 1.71 10.39
C GLU A 212 0.36 2.10 9.05
N PHE A 213 -0.84 1.60 8.71
CA PHE A 213 -1.56 2.07 7.53
C PHE A 213 -1.81 3.57 7.58
N LEU A 214 -2.31 4.09 8.71
CA LEU A 214 -2.61 5.51 8.87
C LEU A 214 -1.38 6.40 8.69
N SER A 215 -0.21 5.94 9.12
CA SER A 215 1.07 6.67 8.98
C SER A 215 1.40 7.02 7.53
N TRP A 216 0.90 6.22 6.57
CA TRP A 216 1.11 6.41 5.13
C TRP A 216 0.02 7.22 4.43
N THR A 217 -1.10 7.49 5.10
CA THR A 217 -2.27 8.15 4.48
C THR A 217 -2.15 9.68 4.41
N PHE A 218 -1.31 10.28 5.25
CA PHE A 218 -1.23 11.73 5.47
C PHE A 218 -2.57 12.40 5.85
N ILE A 219 -3.56 11.60 6.29
CA ILE A 219 -4.84 12.12 6.77
C ILE A 219 -4.60 12.91 8.06
N ASP A 220 -5.16 14.12 8.14
CA ASP A 220 -5.16 14.90 9.38
C ASP A 220 -6.13 14.28 10.39
N ARG A 221 -5.57 13.59 11.38
CA ARG A 221 -6.31 12.86 12.43
C ARG A 221 -6.95 13.78 13.47
N GLU A 222 -6.63 15.07 13.48
CA GLU A 222 -7.30 16.04 14.35
C GLU A 222 -8.64 16.47 13.77
N THR A 223 -8.76 16.47 12.44
CA THR A 223 -9.93 16.98 11.72
C THR A 223 -10.77 15.88 11.07
N CYS A 224 -10.20 14.72 10.76
CA CYS A 224 -10.90 13.57 10.19
C CYS A 224 -11.12 12.46 11.22
N GLN A 225 -12.33 11.88 11.25
CA GLN A 225 -12.66 10.70 12.07
C GLN A 225 -12.87 9.44 11.23
N THR A 226 -13.06 9.60 9.93
CA THR A 226 -13.24 8.53 8.94
C THR A 226 -12.33 8.77 7.75
N MET A 227 -12.08 7.72 6.96
CA MET A 227 -11.45 7.84 5.66
C MET A 227 -12.26 8.82 4.80
N PRO A 228 -11.63 9.87 4.23
CA PRO A 228 -12.35 10.89 3.46
C PRO A 228 -13.12 10.33 2.27
N ASP A 229 -14.17 11.04 1.86
CA ASP A 229 -14.89 10.76 0.62
C ASP A 229 -13.92 10.79 -0.58
N GLY A 230 -14.03 9.81 -1.47
CA GLY A 230 -13.16 9.67 -2.64
C GLY A 230 -11.73 9.18 -2.35
N MET A 231 -11.40 8.84 -1.10
CA MET A 231 -10.11 8.25 -0.72
C MET A 231 -10.26 6.77 -0.37
N TYR A 232 -9.38 5.94 -0.94
CA TYR A 232 -9.37 4.49 -0.76
C TYR A 232 -8.00 4.03 -0.29
N GLY A 233 -7.97 3.00 0.54
CA GLY A 233 -6.75 2.38 1.04
C GLY A 233 -6.56 0.97 0.50
N ILE A 234 -5.33 0.61 0.14
CA ILE A 234 -4.88 -0.78 0.05
C ILE A 234 -3.71 -0.94 1.02
N TYR A 235 -3.79 -1.90 1.94
CA TYR A 235 -2.79 -2.11 2.99
C TYR A 235 -2.18 -3.49 2.89
N ASN A 236 -0.86 -3.56 2.68
CA ASN A 236 -0.10 -4.79 2.81
C ASN A 236 0.07 -5.12 4.30
N GLN A 237 -0.54 -6.21 4.78
CA GLN A 237 -0.49 -6.52 6.22
C GLN A 237 0.87 -7.01 6.71
N GLY A 238 1.62 -7.72 5.85
CA GLY A 238 2.91 -8.31 6.24
C GLY A 238 4.01 -7.24 6.32
N GLY A 239 4.18 -6.46 5.26
CA GLY A 239 5.15 -5.37 5.23
C GLY A 239 4.71 -4.12 6.01
N GLN A 240 3.39 -3.93 6.21
CA GLN A 240 2.78 -2.77 6.89
C GLN A 240 2.80 -1.48 6.04
N GLU A 241 2.71 -1.61 4.72
CA GLU A 241 2.67 -0.48 3.78
C GLU A 241 1.24 -0.12 3.36
N GLY A 242 0.94 1.19 3.40
CA GLY A 242 -0.35 1.75 3.02
C GLY A 242 -0.28 2.47 1.67
N PHE A 243 -1.06 2.00 0.72
CA PHE A 243 -1.27 2.63 -0.58
C PHE A 243 -2.59 3.41 -0.59
N ILE A 244 -2.56 4.60 -1.16
CA ILE A 244 -3.72 5.48 -1.27
C ILE A 244 -4.11 5.65 -2.74
N GLY A 245 -5.39 5.43 -3.02
CA GLY A 245 -6.02 5.74 -4.29
C GLY A 245 -7.06 6.85 -4.10
N MET A 246 -7.17 7.73 -5.09
CA MET A 246 -8.16 8.81 -5.09
C MET A 246 -9.08 8.66 -6.30
N ASP A 247 -10.37 8.90 -6.09
CA ASP A 247 -11.31 8.99 -7.19
C ASP A 247 -11.04 10.25 -8.02
N ASP A 248 -11.05 10.10 -9.35
CA ASP A 248 -10.97 11.24 -10.28
C ASP A 248 -12.19 12.19 -10.16
N ASN A 249 -13.21 11.82 -9.38
CA ASN A 249 -14.44 12.56 -9.18
C ASN A 249 -14.38 13.57 -8.01
N GLY A 250 -13.19 13.87 -7.46
CA GLY A 250 -12.97 14.84 -6.38
C GLY A 250 -13.15 16.31 -6.79
N GLN A 251 -14.32 16.66 -7.34
CA GLN A 251 -14.82 18.04 -7.56
C GLN A 251 -16.08 18.29 -6.73
#